data_AF-A0A679HDD0-F1
#
_entry.id   AF-A0A679HDD0-F1
#
_cell.length_a   1.000
_cell.length_b   1.000
_cell.length_c   1.000
_cell.angle_alpha   90.00
_cell.angle_beta   90.00
_cell.angle_gamma   90.00
#
_symmetry.space_group_name_H-M   'P 1'
#
loop_
_entity.id
_entity.type
_entity.pdbx_description
1 polymer ?
#
loop_
_entity_poly.entity_id
_entity_poly.type
_entity_poly.pdbx_seq_one_letter_code
_entity_poly.pdbx_strand_id
1 'polypeptide(L)'
;MKIFRLLATSLLVGLSMGVSSCNNEVKSSDLEDRVDENGKYIVYKKGDNNPFTGISIPTKNPNMKVFYESGIVIKKEQVTDNGYKRVTTYDSDGITKQNNTTYYDANGNVCTQKDFLKNLYN
;
A
#
# COMPACT_ATOMS: atom_id res chain seq x y z
N MET A 1 22.89 36.54 -35.05
CA MET A 1 21.78 35.88 -34.33
C MET A 1 21.64 34.45 -34.86
N LYS A 2 22.23 33.47 -34.16
CA LYS A 2 22.11 32.02 -34.45
C LYS A 2 22.20 31.29 -33.10
N ILE A 3 21.07 31.20 -32.41
CA ILE A 3 20.85 30.26 -31.31
C ILE A 3 19.88 29.24 -31.85
N PHE A 4 20.40 28.11 -32.29
CA PHE A 4 19.62 26.91 -32.54
C PHE A 4 20.51 25.73 -32.18
N ARG A 5 19.94 24.80 -31.42
CA ARG A 5 20.48 23.50 -31.00
C ARG A 5 21.21 23.50 -29.66
N LEU A 6 20.47 23.78 -28.59
CA LEU A 6 20.81 23.28 -27.25
C LEU A 6 19.54 23.01 -26.42
N LEU A 7 18.57 22.31 -27.02
CA LEU A 7 17.27 22.02 -26.39
C LEU A 7 16.79 20.58 -26.62
N ALA A 8 17.71 19.67 -26.96
CA ALA A 8 17.39 18.27 -27.25
C ALA A 8 18.04 17.27 -26.29
N THR A 9 18.53 17.71 -25.13
CA THR A 9 19.18 16.81 -24.14
C THR A 9 18.54 16.83 -22.75
N SER A 10 17.47 17.58 -22.52
CA SER A 10 16.85 17.70 -21.18
C SER A 10 15.59 16.86 -20.98
N LEU A 11 15.10 16.13 -21.98
CA LEU A 11 13.81 15.44 -21.91
C LEU A 11 13.91 13.92 -21.66
N LEU A 12 15.11 13.39 -21.42
CA LEU A 12 15.34 11.94 -21.31
C LEU A 12 15.81 11.48 -19.92
N VAL A 13 15.26 12.08 -18.85
CA VAL A 13 15.43 11.58 -17.47
C VAL A 13 14.08 11.32 -16.78
N GLY A 14 12.96 11.48 -17.49
CA GLY A 14 11.61 11.38 -16.90
C GLY A 14 10.82 10.09 -17.17
N LEU A 15 11.36 9.11 -17.90
CA LEU A 15 10.59 7.95 -18.37
C LEU A 15 11.09 6.58 -17.90
N SER A 16 12.04 6.51 -16.96
CA SER A 16 12.53 5.24 -16.41
C SER A 16 11.91 4.82 -15.07
N MET A 17 10.88 5.53 -14.58
CA MET A 17 10.10 5.12 -13.40
C MET A 17 8.65 4.83 -13.80
N GLY A 18 8.48 4.05 -14.84
CA GLY A 18 7.16 3.66 -15.34
C GLY A 18 7.23 2.24 -15.85
N VAL A 19 6.43 1.37 -15.22
CA VAL A 19 5.98 0.04 -15.64
C VAL A 19 6.94 -1.14 -15.50
N SER A 20 7.04 -1.67 -14.28
CA SER A 20 6.74 -3.09 -14.06
C SER A 20 6.35 -3.34 -12.60
N SER A 21 5.24 -2.74 -12.16
CA SER A 21 4.55 -3.26 -10.97
C SER A 21 3.72 -4.46 -11.44
N CYS A 22 4.37 -5.59 -11.66
CA CYS A 22 3.72 -6.83 -11.27
C CYS A 22 3.35 -6.60 -9.80
N ASN A 23 2.06 -6.48 -9.48
CA ASN A 23 1.63 -6.40 -8.10
C ASN A 23 2.22 -7.65 -7.42
N ASN A 24 3.30 -7.47 -6.65
CA ASN A 24 3.89 -8.53 -5.82
C ASN A 24 2.93 -8.76 -4.67
N GLU A 25 1.78 -9.34 -5.01
CA GLU A 25 0.79 -9.79 -4.05
C GLU A 25 1.29 -11.11 -3.48
N VAL A 26 1.53 -11.12 -2.18
CA VAL A 26 2.00 -12.30 -1.44
C VAL A 26 1.06 -12.59 -0.30
N LYS A 27 1.03 -13.84 0.17
CA LYS A 27 0.31 -14.16 1.40
C LYS A 27 1.09 -13.60 2.58
N SER A 28 0.40 -13.16 3.62
CA SER A 28 1.08 -12.73 4.86
C SER A 28 1.92 -13.85 5.49
N SER A 29 1.64 -15.12 5.18
CA SER A 29 2.46 -16.27 5.61
C SER A 29 3.86 -16.29 5.01
N ASP A 30 4.06 -15.60 3.90
CA ASP A 30 5.33 -15.57 3.16
C ASP A 30 6.19 -14.38 3.61
N LEU A 31 5.66 -13.57 4.53
CA LEU A 31 6.32 -12.42 5.11
C LEU A 31 6.81 -12.73 6.53
N GLU A 32 7.78 -11.96 6.97
CA GLU A 32 8.31 -11.98 8.32
C GLU A 32 8.68 -10.58 8.78
N ASP A 33 8.45 -10.32 10.07
CA ASP A 33 8.86 -9.08 10.71
C ASP A 33 10.29 -9.23 11.22
N ARG A 34 11.14 -8.26 10.89
CA ARG A 34 12.47 -8.12 11.48
C ARG A 34 12.57 -6.77 12.18
N VAL A 35 13.40 -6.68 13.20
CA VAL A 35 13.65 -5.42 13.93
C VAL A 35 14.92 -4.79 13.37
N ASP A 36 14.85 -3.53 12.95
CA ASP A 36 16.02 -2.78 12.50
C ASP A 36 16.89 -2.30 13.68
N GLU A 37 18.01 -1.66 13.36
CA GLU A 37 18.96 -1.10 14.33
C GLU A 37 18.33 -0.06 15.29
N ASN A 38 17.20 0.54 14.89
CA ASN A 38 16.48 1.55 15.65
C ASN A 38 15.29 0.96 16.44
N GLY A 39 15.13 -0.36 16.45
CA GLY A 39 14.02 -1.03 17.13
C GLY A 39 12.70 -1.01 16.36
N LYS A 40 12.71 -0.61 15.07
CA LYS A 40 11.51 -0.54 14.23
C LYS A 40 11.25 -1.88 13.56
N TYR A 41 9.99 -2.31 13.57
CA TYR A 41 9.57 -3.48 12.80
C TYR A 41 9.53 -3.15 11.31
N ILE A 42 10.29 -3.91 10.52
CA ILE A 42 10.38 -3.84 9.07
C ILE A 42 9.99 -5.21 8.50
N VAL A 43 9.08 -5.21 7.53
CA VAL A 43 8.59 -6.44 6.90
C VAL A 43 9.47 -6.85 5.73
N TYR A 44 9.77 -8.13 5.66
CA TYR A 44 10.53 -8.78 4.59
C TYR A 44 9.73 -9.95 4.04
N LYS A 45 10.00 -10.31 2.78
CA LYS A 45 9.62 -11.62 2.25
C LYS A 45 10.63 -12.65 2.76
N LYS A 46 10.16 -13.82 3.18
CA LYS A 46 11.03 -14.91 3.66
C LYS A 46 12.05 -15.30 2.59
N GLY A 47 13.32 -15.35 2.98
CA GLY A 47 14.44 -15.62 2.08
C GLY A 47 14.98 -14.40 1.33
N ASP A 48 14.31 -13.25 1.41
CA ASP A 48 14.80 -12.00 0.82
C ASP A 48 15.57 -11.17 1.85
N ASN A 49 16.59 -10.46 1.39
CA ASN A 49 17.39 -9.55 2.23
C ASN A 49 16.93 -8.09 2.15
N ASN A 50 16.07 -7.75 1.18
CA ASN A 50 15.57 -6.41 0.99
C ASN A 50 14.19 -6.25 1.66
N PRO A 51 13.89 -5.09 2.28
CA PRO A 51 12.57 -4.80 2.81
C PRO A 51 11.48 -4.94 1.75
N PHE A 52 10.33 -5.47 2.15
CA PHE A 52 9.25 -5.80 1.24
C PHE A 52 8.53 -4.54 0.74
N THR A 53 8.40 -4.41 -0.58
CA THR A 53 7.54 -3.42 -1.24
C THR A 53 6.51 -4.17 -2.08
N GLY A 54 5.23 -4.00 -1.78
CA GLY A 54 4.17 -4.76 -2.43
C GLY A 54 2.88 -4.85 -1.63
N ILE A 55 2.07 -5.85 -1.94
CA ILE A 55 0.76 -6.06 -1.33
C ILE A 55 0.79 -7.39 -0.58
N SER A 56 0.32 -7.40 0.66
CA SER A 56 0.07 -8.62 1.41
C SER A 56 -1.42 -8.89 1.54
N ILE A 57 -1.79 -10.15 1.32
CA ILE A 57 -3.12 -10.68 1.64
C ILE A 57 -3.05 -11.43 2.96
N PRO A 58 -3.66 -10.91 4.04
CA PRO A 58 -3.72 -11.57 5.34
C PRO A 58 -4.44 -12.91 5.25
N THR A 59 -3.80 -13.99 5.71
CA THR A 59 -4.36 -15.34 5.61
C THR A 59 -5.73 -15.49 6.28
N LYS A 60 -5.97 -14.78 7.39
CA LYS A 60 -7.23 -14.83 8.14
C LYS A 60 -8.31 -13.86 7.63
N ASN A 61 -7.95 -12.94 6.73
CA ASN A 61 -8.87 -11.94 6.20
C ASN A 61 -8.48 -11.64 4.74
N PRO A 62 -8.85 -12.51 3.79
CA PRO A 62 -8.49 -12.37 2.38
C PRO A 62 -9.13 -11.12 1.72
N ASN A 63 -10.18 -10.61 2.35
CA ASN A 63 -10.88 -9.39 1.97
C ASN A 63 -10.12 -8.11 2.38
N MET A 64 -8.98 -8.24 3.07
CA MET A 64 -8.07 -7.16 3.40
C MET A 64 -6.81 -7.21 2.54
N LYS A 65 -6.32 -6.05 2.13
CA LYS A 65 -5.02 -5.85 1.50
C LYS A 65 -4.19 -4.92 2.36
N VAL A 66 -2.94 -5.29 2.62
CA VAL A 66 -1.97 -4.46 3.34
C VAL A 66 -0.87 -4.06 2.37
N PHE A 67 -0.64 -2.77 2.22
CA PHE A 67 0.31 -2.21 1.27
C PHE A 67 1.58 -1.82 2.03
N TYR A 68 2.71 -2.27 1.50
CA TYR A 68 4.03 -2.05 2.07
C TYR A 68 4.91 -1.25 1.12
N GLU A 69 5.68 -0.34 1.69
CA GLU A 69 6.78 0.35 1.02
C GLU A 69 8.02 0.27 1.93
N SER A 70 9.09 -0.31 1.42
CA SER A 70 10.34 -0.54 2.17
C SER A 70 10.11 -1.24 3.52
N GLY A 71 9.21 -2.23 3.53
CA GLY A 71 8.84 -3.01 4.70
C GLY A 71 7.92 -2.29 5.69
N ILE A 72 7.46 -1.07 5.37
CA ILE A 72 6.57 -0.27 6.21
C ILE A 72 5.15 -0.29 5.67
N VAL A 73 4.16 -0.48 6.54
CA VAL A 73 2.75 -0.40 6.15
C VAL A 73 2.41 1.06 5.83
N ILE A 74 1.95 1.32 4.60
CA ILE A 74 1.50 2.66 4.16
C ILE A 74 -0.02 2.76 4.04
N LYS A 75 -0.69 1.64 3.78
CA LYS A 75 -2.13 1.60 3.53
C LYS A 75 -2.72 0.23 3.87
N LYS A 76 -3.94 0.21 4.36
CA LYS A 76 -4.80 -0.98 4.43
C LYS A 76 -6.11 -0.72 3.73
N GLU A 77 -6.54 -1.67 2.93
CA GLU A 77 -7.85 -1.66 2.28
C GLU A 77 -8.61 -2.91 2.73
N GLN A 78 -9.86 -2.76 3.13
CA GLN A 78 -10.75 -3.88 3.40
C GLN A 78 -12.02 -3.70 2.60
N VAL A 79 -12.43 -4.74 1.89
CA VAL A 79 -13.67 -4.77 1.11
C VAL A 79 -14.60 -5.81 1.72
N THR A 80 -15.86 -5.49 1.93
CA THR A 80 -16.87 -6.44 2.39
C THR A 80 -17.42 -7.22 1.20
N ASP A 81 -18.06 -8.37 1.45
CA ASP A 81 -18.61 -9.20 0.37
C ASP A 81 -19.69 -8.47 -0.44
N ASN A 82 -20.41 -7.54 0.20
CA ASN A 82 -21.39 -6.67 -0.45
C ASN A 82 -20.82 -5.34 -0.99
N GLY A 83 -19.48 -5.22 -1.09
CA GLY A 83 -18.80 -4.17 -1.84
C GLY A 83 -18.46 -2.89 -1.07
N TYR A 84 -18.81 -2.78 0.21
CA TYR A 84 -18.37 -1.65 1.03
C TYR A 84 -16.86 -1.70 1.23
N LYS A 85 -16.23 -0.54 1.30
CA LYS A 85 -14.76 -0.45 1.40
C LYS A 85 -14.33 0.46 2.53
N ARG A 86 -13.33 0.02 3.29
CA ARG A 86 -12.61 0.83 4.27
C ARG A 86 -11.17 0.98 3.82
N VAL A 87 -10.68 2.21 3.76
CA VAL A 87 -9.28 2.52 3.45
C VAL A 87 -8.67 3.27 4.62
N THR A 88 -7.57 2.75 5.17
CA THR A 88 -6.79 3.39 6.24
C THR A 88 -5.38 3.65 5.74
N THR A 89 -4.91 4.88 5.85
CA THR A 89 -3.53 5.27 5.49
C THR A 89 -2.70 5.54 6.73
N TYR A 90 -1.42 5.22 6.67
CA TYR A 90 -0.47 5.34 7.78
C TYR A 90 0.62 6.35 7.43
N ASP A 91 1.16 7.00 8.47
CA ASP A 91 2.37 7.81 8.36
C ASP A 91 3.59 6.97 7.93
N SER A 92 4.67 7.64 7.50
CA SER A 92 5.92 7.00 7.04
C SER A 92 6.62 6.12 8.09
N ASP A 93 6.20 6.18 9.34
CA ASP A 93 6.68 5.30 10.40
C ASP A 93 5.92 3.97 10.50
N GLY A 94 4.74 3.85 9.86
CA GLY A 94 3.89 2.66 9.80
C GLY A 94 3.35 2.13 11.13
N ILE A 95 3.68 2.78 12.26
CA ILE A 95 3.48 2.20 13.60
C ILE A 95 2.69 3.13 14.52
N THR A 96 2.80 4.45 14.41
CA THR A 96 2.27 5.30 15.50
C THR A 96 1.07 6.17 15.17
N LYS A 97 0.72 6.40 13.89
CA LYS A 97 -0.42 7.26 13.53
C LYS A 97 -1.18 6.72 12.32
N GLN A 98 -2.42 6.29 12.56
CA GLN A 98 -3.40 6.24 11.49
C GLN A 98 -3.65 7.70 11.08
N ASN A 99 -3.28 8.07 9.87
CA ASN A 99 -3.46 9.44 9.40
C ASN A 99 -4.92 9.73 9.09
N ASN A 100 -5.56 8.78 8.41
CA ASN A 100 -6.93 8.92 7.97
C ASN A 100 -7.55 7.55 7.74
N THR A 101 -8.84 7.43 8.03
CA THR A 101 -9.67 6.31 7.59
C THR A 101 -10.88 6.86 6.86
N THR A 102 -11.09 6.38 5.63
CA THR A 102 -12.26 6.73 4.81
C THR A 102 -13.06 5.48 4.50
N TYR A 103 -14.39 5.60 4.61
CA TYR A 103 -15.34 4.53 4.35
C TYR A 103 -16.11 4.85 3.07
N TYR A 104 -16.37 3.82 2.28
CA TYR A 104 -17.10 3.90 1.04
C TYR A 104 -18.23 2.87 1.02
N ASP A 105 -19.40 3.26 0.50
CA ASP A 105 -20.48 2.34 0.18
C ASP A 105 -20.14 1.47 -1.03
N ALA A 106 -21.03 0.52 -1.36
CA ALA A 106 -20.87 -0.39 -2.48
C ALA A 106 -20.81 0.30 -3.86
N ASN A 107 -21.27 1.54 -3.95
CA ASN A 107 -21.24 2.36 -5.17
C ASN A 107 -19.98 3.24 -5.24
N GLY A 108 -19.14 3.23 -4.19
CA GLY A 108 -17.93 4.03 -4.10
C GLY A 108 -18.13 5.44 -3.54
N ASN A 109 -19.30 5.78 -3.00
CA ASN A 109 -19.52 7.06 -2.33
C ASN A 109 -19.00 7.02 -0.89
N VAL A 110 -18.49 8.14 -0.39
CA VAL A 110 -18.08 8.22 1.02
C VAL A 110 -19.30 7.99 1.93
N CYS A 111 -19.18 7.07 2.87
CA CYS A 111 -20.21 6.74 3.84
C CYS A 111 -19.68 6.87 5.27
N THR A 112 -20.55 6.64 6.26
CA THR A 112 -20.12 6.67 7.65
C THR A 112 -19.48 5.35 8.09
N GLN A 113 -18.66 5.38 9.14
CA GLN A 113 -18.17 4.16 9.79
C GLN A 113 -19.33 3.22 10.18
N LYS A 114 -20.45 3.79 10.65
CA LYS A 114 -21.63 3.02 11.05
C LYS A 114 -22.21 2.22 9.88
N ASP A 115 -22.28 2.83 8.70
CA ASP A 115 -22.78 2.16 7.48
C ASP A 115 -21.86 1.02 7.06
N PHE A 116 -20.55 1.24 7.09
CA PHE A 116 -19.57 0.17 6.83
C PHE A 116 -19.68 -0.98 7.83
N LEU A 117 -19.72 -0.68 9.14
CA LEU A 117 -19.77 -1.71 10.19
C LEU A 117 -21.04 -2.55 10.13
N LYS A 118 -22.18 -1.95 9.76
CA LYS A 118 -23.43 -2.69 9.53
C LYS A 118 -23.27 -3.75 8.45
N ASN A 119 -22.38 -3.53 7.48
CA ASN A 119 -22.17 -4.36 6.30
C ASN A 119 -20.89 -5.22 6.35
N LEU A 120 -20.18 -5.22 7.49
CA LEU A 120 -18.91 -5.92 7.61
C LEU A 120 -19.03 -7.45 7.49
N TYR A 121 -20.20 -7.99 7.83
CA TYR A 121 -20.48 -9.43 7.89
C TYR A 121 -21.81 -9.82 7.21
N ASN A 122 -22.40 -8.92 6.43
CA ASN A 122 -23.66 -9.17 5.71
C ASN A 122 -23.42 -9.62 4.28
#